data_AF-A0A523NCN4-F1
#
_entry.id   AF-A0A523NCN4-F1
#
_cell.length_a   1.000
_cell.length_b   1.000
_cell.length_c   1.000
_cell.angle_alpha   90.00
_cell.angle_beta   90.00
_cell.angle_gamma   90.00
#
_symmetry.space_group_name_H-M   'P 1'
#
loop_
_entity.id
_entity.type
_entity.pdbx_description
1 polymer ?
#
loop_
_entity_poly.entity_id
_entity_poly.type
_entity_poly.pdbx_seq_one_letter_code
_entity_poly.pdbx_strand_id
1 'polypeptide(L)'
;MPDALVATVFGLMCIVFTPGCGPESDSLSTRSRDLGAGSGIRATVTADDWGTDWDPGRGSSDSTAGASTIWAVVLATFPSESGSRAAADNMMRQLQTLAPQLDELWVHSAGSGAMVVSGRYDSAENPDAQAALHRIKAVEIQGQPAFARAMLTRVRVRPVGLATHPLSLMSVRLRYPNLDPLYTLEVGIWGDFESGLLTLKQIHEKAETQTRELRNRGFEAYFYHDNDKRLSVVSVGVFDHTAIDARSGMYGPALQSLMDQFPAHLVNGETLLEPIDGRDVSRGTRVQRPMPVLIPKR
;
A
#
# COMPACT_ATOMS: atom_id res chain seq x y z
N MET A 1 39.28 -16.62 -11.11
CA MET A 1 37.88 -16.74 -11.56
C MET A 1 37.05 -16.69 -10.29
N PRO A 2 36.24 -15.65 -10.03
CA PRO A 2 35.37 -15.66 -8.86
C PRO A 2 34.03 -16.28 -9.23
N ASP A 3 33.56 -17.17 -8.36
CA ASP A 3 32.28 -17.87 -8.44
C ASP A 3 31.12 -16.88 -8.35
N ALA A 4 30.19 -16.97 -9.32
CA ALA A 4 28.96 -16.21 -9.33
C ALA A 4 27.95 -16.87 -8.39
N LEU A 5 27.55 -16.13 -7.35
CA LEU A 5 26.43 -16.46 -6.48
C LEU A 5 25.13 -16.30 -7.30
N VAL A 6 24.49 -17.42 -7.64
CA VAL A 6 23.18 -17.44 -8.31
C VAL A 6 22.12 -17.18 -7.24
N ALA A 7 21.60 -15.95 -7.19
CA ALA A 7 20.44 -15.62 -6.36
C ALA A 7 19.16 -16.12 -7.05
N THR A 8 18.72 -17.32 -6.72
CA THR A 8 17.39 -17.82 -7.09
C THR A 8 16.36 -17.26 -6.10
N VAL A 9 15.72 -16.14 -6.43
CA VAL A 9 14.61 -15.59 -5.64
C VAL A 9 13.33 -16.35 -6.02
N PHE A 10 12.89 -17.26 -5.13
CA PHE A 10 11.56 -17.85 -5.21
C PHE A 10 10.54 -16.90 -4.58
N GLY A 11 9.45 -16.62 -5.32
CA GLY A 11 8.25 -16.00 -4.76
C GLY A 11 8.18 -14.47 -4.81
N LEU A 12 8.44 -13.85 -5.96
CA LEU A 12 7.90 -12.50 -6.21
C LEU A 12 6.47 -12.65 -6.73
N MET A 13 5.50 -12.49 -5.84
CA MET A 13 4.08 -12.43 -6.17
C MET A 13 3.82 -11.16 -6.98
N CYS A 14 3.71 -11.31 -8.31
CA CYS A 14 3.24 -10.25 -9.21
C CYS A 14 1.83 -9.82 -8.76
N ILE A 15 1.69 -8.58 -8.29
CA ILE A 15 0.37 -7.97 -8.09
C ILE A 15 -0.15 -7.59 -9.48
N VAL A 16 -0.90 -8.50 -10.09
CA VAL A 16 -1.65 -8.24 -11.32
C VAL A 16 -3.06 -7.81 -10.91
N PHE A 17 -3.42 -6.55 -11.14
CA PHE A 17 -4.81 -6.10 -11.09
C PHE A 17 -5.42 -6.28 -12.49
N THR A 18 -6.34 -7.24 -12.64
CA THR A 18 -7.19 -7.37 -13.83
C THR A 18 -8.56 -6.71 -13.59
N PRO A 19 -9.09 -5.90 -14.53
CA PRO A 19 -10.48 -5.49 -14.51
C PRO A 19 -11.33 -6.50 -15.27
N GLY A 20 -12.17 -7.26 -14.57
CA GLY A 20 -13.14 -8.19 -15.15
C GLY A 20 -14.54 -7.59 -15.17
N CYS A 21 -15.02 -7.20 -16.35
CA CYS A 21 -16.40 -6.81 -16.65
C CYS A 21 -17.23 -8.08 -17.00
N GLY A 22 -18.49 -8.16 -16.52
CA GLY A 22 -19.37 -9.34 -16.58
C GLY A 22 -19.88 -9.75 -17.99
N PRO A 23 -20.79 -10.75 -18.07
CA PRO A 23 -22.23 -10.43 -17.98
C PRO A 23 -23.15 -11.47 -17.27
N GLU A 24 -24.19 -10.92 -16.62
CA GLU A 24 -25.63 -11.27 -16.65
C GLU A 24 -26.12 -12.71 -16.95
N SER A 25 -26.90 -13.30 -16.01
CA SER A 25 -28.28 -13.77 -16.27
C SER A 25 -29.00 -14.31 -15.01
N ASP A 26 -30.20 -13.77 -14.79
CA ASP A 26 -31.47 -14.37 -14.36
C ASP A 26 -31.74 -14.99 -12.97
N SER A 27 -32.61 -14.25 -12.28
CA SER A 27 -33.89 -14.67 -11.69
C SER A 27 -33.87 -15.55 -10.44
N LEU A 28 -34.44 -15.01 -9.35
CA LEU A 28 -35.54 -15.66 -8.63
C LEU A 28 -36.29 -14.63 -7.78
N SER A 29 -37.60 -14.63 -8.01
CA SER A 29 -38.60 -13.81 -7.36
C SER A 29 -38.78 -14.20 -5.89
N THR A 30 -38.90 -13.21 -5.00
CA THR A 30 -39.75 -13.36 -3.81
C THR A 30 -40.35 -12.01 -3.44
N ARG A 31 -41.69 -11.92 -3.54
CA ARG A 31 -42.49 -10.82 -2.98
C ARG A 31 -42.51 -10.93 -1.46
N SER A 32 -42.32 -9.83 -0.74
CA SER A 32 -43.22 -9.46 0.38
C SER A 32 -43.11 -7.98 0.73
N ARG A 33 -44.22 -7.47 1.29
CA ARG A 33 -44.69 -6.10 1.43
C ARG A 33 -43.87 -5.16 2.33
N ASP A 34 -44.03 -3.87 2.05
CA ASP A 34 -43.74 -2.71 2.89
C ASP A 34 -44.31 -2.80 4.31
N LEU A 35 -43.57 -2.22 5.28
CA LEU A 35 -44.01 -1.18 6.23
C LEU A 35 -42.90 -0.91 7.27
N GLY A 36 -42.56 0.36 7.50
CA GLY A 36 -41.99 0.81 8.78
C GLY A 36 -40.63 1.50 8.72
N ALA A 37 -40.66 2.83 8.81
CA ALA A 37 -39.52 3.69 9.03
C ALA A 37 -38.77 3.35 10.34
N GLY A 38 -37.45 3.25 10.26
CA GLY A 38 -36.55 3.10 11.40
C GLY A 38 -35.10 3.26 10.97
N SER A 39 -34.56 4.47 11.13
CA SER A 39 -33.15 4.79 10.91
C SER A 39 -32.28 4.07 11.94
N GLY A 40 -31.81 2.87 11.60
CA GLY A 40 -30.77 2.14 12.32
C GLY A 40 -29.52 2.02 11.45
N ILE A 41 -28.44 2.73 11.82
CA ILE A 41 -27.12 2.52 11.21
C ILE A 41 -26.67 1.12 11.60
N ARG A 42 -26.68 0.20 10.62
CA ARG A 42 -26.21 -1.18 10.79
C ARG A 42 -24.82 -1.30 10.16
N ALA A 43 -23.79 -1.12 10.97
CA ALA A 43 -22.42 -1.47 10.58
C ALA A 43 -22.27 -3.00 10.68
N THR A 44 -22.23 -3.68 9.55
CA THR A 44 -21.83 -5.10 9.47
C THR A 44 -20.31 -5.18 9.35
N VAL A 45 -19.67 -5.73 10.37
CA VAL A 45 -18.24 -6.09 10.31
C VAL A 45 -18.16 -7.60 10.12
N THR A 46 -17.85 -8.02 8.90
CA THR A 46 -17.44 -9.40 8.60
C THR A 46 -16.07 -9.64 9.21
N ALA A 47 -16.01 -10.63 10.08
CA ALA A 47 -14.80 -11.05 10.77
C ALA A 47 -14.22 -12.26 10.05
N ASP A 48 -13.72 -12.08 8.83
CA ASP A 48 -12.97 -13.12 8.14
C ASP A 48 -11.83 -12.45 7.36
N ASP A 49 -10.64 -13.02 7.51
CA ASP A 49 -9.42 -12.77 6.72
C ASP A 49 -8.53 -11.56 7.07
N TRP A 50 -8.04 -11.51 8.31
CA TRP A 50 -6.80 -10.78 8.64
C TRP A 50 -5.90 -11.67 9.47
N GLY A 51 -5.04 -12.42 8.78
CA GLY A 51 -4.12 -13.40 9.33
C GLY A 51 -3.27 -12.85 10.48
N THR A 52 -3.45 -13.45 11.64
CA THR A 52 -2.49 -13.51 12.74
C THR A 52 -1.42 -14.54 12.40
N ASP A 53 -0.26 -14.09 11.93
CA ASP A 53 1.03 -14.72 12.28
C ASP A 53 2.18 -13.80 11.85
N TRP A 54 2.82 -13.11 12.80
CA TRP A 54 4.24 -12.67 12.74
C TRP A 54 4.61 -11.82 13.98
N ASP A 55 5.42 -12.37 14.88
CA ASP A 55 6.19 -11.64 15.92
C ASP A 55 7.54 -11.19 15.33
N PRO A 56 8.00 -9.95 15.57
CA PRO A 56 9.20 -9.86 16.40
C PRO A 56 9.27 -8.59 17.27
N GLY A 57 9.47 -8.79 18.57
CA GLY A 57 10.04 -7.80 19.45
C GLY A 57 11.48 -7.41 19.06
N ARG A 58 11.69 -6.14 18.70
CA ARG A 58 12.83 -5.29 19.11
C ARG A 58 12.69 -3.92 18.47
N GLY A 59 12.42 -2.91 19.29
CA GLY A 59 12.36 -1.52 18.88
C GLY A 59 13.72 -1.02 18.37
N SER A 60 13.68 -0.31 17.25
CA SER A 60 14.73 0.63 16.87
C SER A 60 14.04 1.89 16.36
N SER A 61 13.95 2.87 17.26
CA SER A 61 13.61 4.25 16.96
C SER A 61 14.77 4.87 16.17
N ASP A 62 14.67 4.85 14.84
CA ASP A 62 15.56 5.65 14.00
C ASP A 62 14.75 6.44 12.96
N SER A 63 14.63 7.73 13.23
CA SER A 63 13.87 8.71 12.48
C SER A 63 14.60 9.07 11.19
N THR A 64 14.28 8.35 10.10
CA THR A 64 14.52 8.82 8.73
C THR A 64 13.17 9.22 8.13
N ALA A 65 13.09 10.43 7.56
CA ALA A 65 11.90 11.10 7.08
C ALA A 65 11.21 10.37 5.90
N GLY A 66 10.58 9.24 6.19
CA GLY A 66 9.62 8.48 5.40
C GLY A 66 8.42 8.15 6.31
N ALA A 67 7.32 7.64 5.76
CA ALA A 67 6.14 7.33 6.56
C ALA A 67 6.50 6.47 7.79
N SER A 68 6.13 6.93 8.98
CA SER A 68 6.37 6.23 10.24
C SER A 68 5.20 5.29 10.51
N THR A 69 5.50 4.01 10.74
CA THR A 69 4.49 3.07 11.23
C THR A 69 4.33 3.29 12.73
N ILE A 70 3.09 3.54 13.16
CA ILE A 70 2.74 3.67 14.56
C ILE A 70 1.58 2.74 14.87
N TRP A 71 1.32 2.51 16.16
CA TRP A 71 0.13 1.83 16.63
C TRP A 71 -0.96 2.85 16.96
N ALA A 72 -2.21 2.49 16.66
CA ALA A 72 -3.39 3.27 17.02
C ALA A 72 -4.57 2.35 17.33
N VAL A 73 -5.54 2.84 18.10
CA VAL A 73 -6.76 2.08 18.41
C VAL A 73 -7.80 2.34 17.33
N VAL A 74 -8.24 1.29 16.63
CA VAL A 74 -9.29 1.37 15.60
C VAL A 74 -10.66 1.37 16.26
N LEU A 75 -11.48 2.35 15.92
CA LEU A 75 -12.86 2.50 16.40
C LEU A 75 -13.87 2.01 15.37
N ALA A 76 -13.63 2.31 14.10
CA ALA A 76 -14.48 1.93 12.99
C ALA A 76 -13.67 1.79 11.70
N THR A 77 -14.10 0.89 10.83
CA THR A 77 -13.53 0.66 9.50
C THR A 77 -14.60 0.87 8.43
N PHE A 78 -14.18 1.44 7.31
CA PHE A 78 -15.02 1.76 6.17
C PHE A 78 -14.34 1.14 4.94
N PRO A 79 -14.93 0.11 4.31
CA PRO A 79 -14.36 -0.55 3.13
C PRO A 79 -14.08 0.44 1.99
N SER A 80 -13.17 0.09 1.09
CA SER A 80 -12.82 0.88 -0.09
C SER A 80 -13.96 0.96 -1.10
N GLU A 81 -14.92 1.84 -0.81
CA GLU A 81 -16.00 2.24 -1.70
C GLU A 81 -15.94 3.76 -1.94
N SER A 82 -16.66 4.25 -2.95
CA SER A 82 -16.80 5.69 -3.18
C SER A 82 -17.42 6.35 -1.94
N GLY A 83 -16.70 7.34 -1.38
CA GLY A 83 -17.15 8.06 -0.19
C GLY A 83 -16.77 7.44 1.17
N SER A 84 -16.02 6.33 1.20
CA SER A 84 -15.49 5.72 2.43
C SER A 84 -14.77 6.71 3.36
N ARG A 85 -13.93 7.57 2.78
CA ARG A 85 -13.26 8.66 3.52
C ARG A 85 -14.25 9.67 4.11
N ALA A 86 -15.24 10.10 3.32
CA ALA A 86 -16.24 11.06 3.78
C ALA A 86 -17.12 10.48 4.89
N ALA A 87 -17.45 9.19 4.82
CA ALA A 87 -18.16 8.47 5.87
C ALA A 87 -17.34 8.40 7.16
N ALA A 88 -16.03 8.10 7.07
CA ALA A 88 -15.13 8.10 8.20
C ALA A 88 -14.97 9.50 8.82
N ASP A 89 -14.85 10.56 8.00
CA ASP A 89 -14.77 11.94 8.48
C ASP A 89 -16.09 12.37 9.16
N ASN A 90 -17.25 11.93 8.66
CA ASN A 90 -18.56 12.16 9.31
C ASN A 90 -18.65 11.46 10.66
N MET A 91 -18.26 10.18 10.74
CA MET A 91 -18.24 9.43 11.99
C MET A 91 -17.30 10.07 13.01
N MET A 92 -16.09 10.46 12.61
CA MET A 92 -15.14 11.15 13.48
C MET A 92 -15.75 12.42 14.09
N ARG A 93 -16.43 13.25 13.28
CA ARG A 93 -17.12 14.46 13.78
C ARG A 93 -18.25 14.14 14.76
N GLN A 94 -19.01 13.07 14.50
CA GLN A 94 -20.04 12.61 15.42
C GLN A 94 -19.43 12.14 16.75
N LEU A 95 -18.34 11.38 16.71
CA LEU A 95 -17.65 10.90 17.90
C LEU A 95 -17.06 12.04 18.74
N GLN A 96 -16.51 13.08 18.10
CA GLN A 96 -16.06 14.28 18.80
C GLN A 96 -17.20 14.99 19.57
N THR A 97 -18.44 14.85 19.10
CA THR A 97 -19.62 15.43 19.76
C THR A 97 -20.18 14.51 20.85
N LEU A 98 -20.25 13.20 20.57
CA LEU A 98 -20.92 12.22 21.44
C LEU A 98 -20.02 11.64 22.53
N ALA A 99 -18.72 11.59 22.30
CA ALA A 99 -17.74 10.98 23.18
C ALA A 99 -16.48 11.85 23.26
N PRO A 100 -16.57 13.07 23.83
CA PRO A 100 -15.45 14.01 23.94
C PRO A 100 -14.28 13.48 24.78
N GLN A 101 -14.48 12.44 25.59
CA GLN A 101 -13.43 11.72 26.31
C GLN A 101 -12.50 10.89 25.41
N LEU A 102 -12.81 10.77 24.12
CA LEU A 102 -11.94 10.14 23.13
C LEU A 102 -10.94 11.16 22.61
N ASP A 103 -9.73 11.12 23.14
CA ASP A 103 -8.66 12.00 22.70
C ASP A 103 -8.01 11.51 21.39
N GLU A 104 -7.40 12.47 20.68
CA GLU A 104 -6.61 12.23 19.46
C GLU A 104 -7.34 11.41 18.38
N LEU A 105 -8.60 11.74 18.11
CA LEU A 105 -9.34 11.15 16.99
C LEU A 105 -8.83 11.67 15.65
N TRP A 106 -8.56 10.77 14.72
CA TRP A 106 -8.24 11.10 13.33
C TRP A 106 -8.67 9.99 12.38
N VAL A 107 -8.75 10.32 11.08
CA VAL A 107 -9.09 9.35 10.04
C VAL A 107 -7.82 8.94 9.29
N HIS A 108 -7.55 7.64 9.31
CA HIS A 108 -6.49 6.99 8.54
C HIS A 108 -7.07 6.48 7.21
N SER A 109 -6.47 6.86 6.09
CA SER A 109 -6.79 6.28 4.79
C SER A 109 -5.77 5.17 4.48
N ALA A 110 -6.27 4.01 4.09
CA ALA A 110 -5.49 2.86 3.65
C ALA A 110 -5.99 2.39 2.27
N GLY A 111 -5.20 1.58 1.56
CA GLY A 111 -5.61 1.06 0.25
C GLY A 111 -6.92 0.25 0.28
N SER A 112 -7.24 -0.35 1.43
CA SER A 112 -8.46 -1.12 1.68
C SER A 112 -9.65 -0.29 2.18
N GLY A 113 -9.52 1.03 2.34
CA GLY A 113 -10.60 1.91 2.77
C GLY A 113 -10.17 3.02 3.74
N ALA A 114 -11.06 3.40 4.65
CA ALA A 114 -10.77 4.40 5.69
C ALA A 114 -11.04 3.84 7.09
N MET A 115 -10.31 4.33 8.08
CA MET A 115 -10.47 3.94 9.48
C MET A 115 -10.56 5.17 10.35
N VAL A 116 -11.44 5.15 11.35
CA VAL A 116 -11.43 6.13 12.43
C VAL A 116 -10.60 5.53 13.56
N VAL A 117 -9.54 6.24 13.95
CA VAL A 117 -8.55 5.76 14.91
C VAL A 117 -8.32 6.79 16.02
N SER A 118 -7.84 6.32 17.16
CA SER A 118 -7.48 7.14 18.33
C SER A 118 -6.05 6.84 18.80
N GLY A 119 -5.34 7.92 19.13
CA GLY A 119 -4.00 7.88 19.71
C GLY A 119 -2.89 7.55 18.70
N ARG A 120 -1.66 7.64 19.21
CA ARG A 120 -0.41 7.32 18.50
C ARG A 120 0.56 6.67 19.47
N TYR A 121 0.96 5.43 19.22
CA TYR A 121 1.81 4.65 20.12
C TYR A 121 2.95 3.95 19.38
N ASP A 122 4.06 3.72 20.07
CA ASP A 122 5.24 3.11 19.46
C ASP A 122 5.13 1.58 19.31
N SER A 123 4.38 0.91 20.20
CA SER A 123 4.18 -0.54 20.17
C SER A 123 2.77 -0.93 20.65
N ALA A 124 2.36 -2.17 20.39
CA ALA A 124 1.11 -2.72 20.92
C ALA A 124 1.20 -2.94 22.44
N GLU A 125 2.38 -3.29 22.94
CA GLU A 125 2.65 -3.58 24.35
C GLU A 125 2.85 -2.31 25.18
N ASN A 126 2.82 -1.13 24.54
CA ASN A 126 2.94 0.14 25.25
C ASN A 126 1.84 0.25 26.31
N PRO A 127 2.17 0.44 27.61
CA PRO A 127 1.20 0.57 28.68
C PRO A 127 0.12 1.63 28.42
N ASP A 128 0.48 2.74 27.77
CA ASP A 128 -0.46 3.80 27.43
C ASP A 128 -1.43 3.37 26.32
N ALA A 129 -0.96 2.58 25.36
CA ALA A 129 -1.78 2.01 24.28
C ALA A 129 -2.81 1.03 24.84
N GLN A 130 -2.38 0.16 25.76
CA GLN A 130 -3.27 -0.80 26.43
C GLN A 130 -4.28 -0.08 27.32
N ALA A 131 -3.85 0.91 28.10
CA ALA A 131 -4.74 1.71 28.93
C ALA A 131 -5.77 2.46 28.08
N ALA A 132 -5.37 3.02 26.93
CA ALA A 132 -6.29 3.67 25.99
C ALA A 132 -7.29 2.68 25.40
N LEU A 133 -6.86 1.51 24.96
CA LEU A 133 -7.75 0.46 24.45
C LEU A 133 -8.79 0.05 25.50
N HIS A 134 -8.37 -0.14 26.76
CA HIS A 134 -9.28 -0.45 27.86
C HIS A 134 -10.29 0.67 28.12
N ARG A 135 -9.83 1.93 28.18
CA ARG A 135 -10.73 3.10 28.34
C ARG A 135 -11.74 3.20 27.21
N ILE A 136 -11.30 3.05 25.96
CA ILE A 136 -12.15 3.11 24.76
C ILE A 136 -13.21 2.01 24.78
N LYS A 137 -12.84 0.77 25.13
CA LYS A 137 -13.79 -0.35 25.24
C LYS A 137 -14.84 -0.15 26.33
N ALA A 138 -14.52 0.60 27.37
CA ALA A 138 -15.43 0.92 28.46
C ALA A 138 -16.38 2.10 28.15
N VAL A 139 -16.21 2.79 27.01
CA VAL A 139 -17.11 3.89 26.63
C VAL A 139 -18.48 3.34 26.26
N GLU A 140 -19.49 3.87 26.94
CA GLU A 140 -20.89 3.61 26.64
C GLU A 140 -21.55 4.85 26.03
N ILE A 141 -22.36 4.63 25.01
CA ILE A 141 -23.23 5.65 24.41
C ILE A 141 -24.66 5.13 24.56
N GLN A 142 -25.51 5.88 25.27
CA GLN A 142 -26.90 5.48 25.57
C GLN A 142 -26.99 4.13 26.29
N GLY A 143 -26.04 3.82 27.19
CA GLY A 143 -26.02 2.59 27.97
C GLY A 143 -25.67 1.33 27.17
N GLN A 144 -25.05 1.49 25.99
CA GLN A 144 -24.51 0.39 25.19
C GLN A 144 -23.02 0.60 24.92
N PRO A 145 -22.19 -0.46 24.95
CA PRO A 145 -20.76 -0.35 24.70
C PRO A 145 -20.51 0.07 23.24
N ALA A 146 -19.99 1.28 23.06
CA ALA A 146 -19.86 1.90 21.74
C ALA A 146 -18.73 1.28 20.91
N PHE A 147 -17.67 0.79 21.56
CA PHE A 147 -16.45 0.31 20.91
C PHE A 147 -15.99 -1.06 21.43
N ALA A 148 -16.92 -1.98 21.69
CA ALA A 148 -16.58 -3.33 22.16
C ALA A 148 -15.57 -4.06 21.25
N ARG A 149 -15.59 -3.74 19.94
CA ARG A 149 -14.70 -4.31 18.91
C ARG A 149 -13.43 -3.50 18.65
N ALA A 150 -13.13 -2.48 19.47
CA ALA A 150 -11.90 -1.72 19.31
C ALA A 150 -10.67 -2.64 19.45
N MET A 151 -9.64 -2.36 18.66
CA MET A 151 -8.38 -3.12 18.66
C MET A 151 -7.22 -2.21 18.31
N LEU A 152 -6.03 -2.55 18.81
CA LEU A 152 -4.78 -1.92 18.39
C LEU A 152 -4.39 -2.46 17.02
N THR A 153 -4.06 -1.56 16.09
CA THR A 153 -3.51 -1.91 14.79
C THR A 153 -2.33 -1.02 14.45
N ARG A 154 -1.47 -1.51 13.55
CA ARG A 154 -0.43 -0.69 12.93
C ARG A 154 -1.05 0.17 11.83
N VAL A 155 -0.80 1.47 11.90
CA VAL A 155 -1.20 2.45 10.90
C VAL A 155 0.03 3.16 10.36
N ARG A 156 0.06 3.35 9.03
CA ARG A 156 1.12 4.13 8.39
C ARG A 156 0.77 5.61 8.52
N VAL A 157 1.46 6.32 9.40
CA VAL A 157 1.29 7.77 9.49
C VAL A 157 2.34 8.43 8.61
N ARG A 158 1.85 9.13 7.58
CA ARG A 158 2.69 10.05 6.84
C ARG A 158 2.83 11.32 7.67
N PRO A 159 4.06 11.79 7.96
CA PRO A 159 4.21 13.08 8.60
C PRO A 159 3.62 14.16 7.68
N VAL A 160 2.61 14.87 8.19
CA VAL A 160 2.01 16.00 7.50
C VAL A 160 3.06 17.10 7.41
N GLY A 161 3.36 17.58 6.19
CA GLY A 161 4.28 18.69 5.98
C GLY A 161 5.74 18.32 5.65
N LEU A 162 6.10 17.04 5.55
CA LEU A 162 7.40 16.70 4.98
C LEU A 162 7.41 17.01 3.48
N ALA A 163 8.35 17.85 3.07
CA ALA A 163 8.69 18.06 1.67
C ALA A 163 8.98 16.69 1.05
N THR A 164 8.09 16.25 0.16
CA THR A 164 8.30 15.00 -0.58
C THR A 164 9.56 15.17 -1.42
N HIS A 165 10.53 14.26 -1.27
CA HIS A 165 11.78 14.32 -2.03
C HIS A 165 11.46 14.51 -3.53
N PRO A 166 12.13 15.43 -4.25
CA PRO A 166 11.77 15.74 -5.64
C PRO A 166 11.82 14.54 -6.59
N LEU A 167 12.65 13.55 -6.29
CA LEU A 167 12.78 12.30 -7.06
C LEU A 167 11.92 11.16 -6.52
N SER A 168 11.16 11.38 -5.44
CA SER A 168 10.19 10.38 -4.99
C SER A 168 9.04 10.31 -5.98
N LEU A 169 8.58 9.10 -6.31
CA LEU A 169 7.41 8.86 -7.17
C LEU A 169 6.15 9.56 -6.63
N MET A 170 6.08 9.80 -5.32
CA MET A 170 4.99 10.54 -4.69
C MET A 170 4.93 12.02 -5.09
N SER A 171 6.05 12.61 -5.53
CA SER A 171 6.09 13.96 -6.10
C SER A 171 5.38 14.04 -7.46
N VAL A 172 5.28 12.92 -8.19
CA VAL A 172 4.56 12.84 -9.46
C VAL A 172 3.07 13.05 -9.23
N ARG A 173 2.50 12.41 -8.20
CA ARG A 173 1.08 12.58 -7.83
C ARG A 173 0.75 14.01 -7.38
N LEU A 174 1.73 14.74 -6.85
CA LEU A 174 1.56 16.17 -6.56
C LEU A 174 1.48 17.02 -7.82
N ARG A 175 2.21 16.67 -8.87
CA ARG A 175 2.20 17.38 -10.16
C ARG A 175 0.99 17.03 -11.02
N TYR A 176 0.49 15.80 -10.90
CA TYR A 176 -0.64 15.30 -11.69
C TYR A 176 -1.77 14.77 -10.79
N PRO A 177 -2.45 15.66 -10.03
CA PRO A 177 -3.43 15.24 -9.02
C PRO A 177 -4.71 14.61 -9.63
N ASN A 178 -5.06 14.98 -10.86
CA ASN A 178 -6.33 14.59 -11.49
C ASN A 178 -6.18 13.52 -12.57
N LEU A 179 -4.96 13.01 -12.81
CA LEU A 179 -4.74 11.97 -13.82
C LEU A 179 -4.85 10.59 -13.18
N ASP A 180 -5.76 9.78 -13.71
CA ASP A 180 -5.99 8.40 -13.31
C ASP A 180 -6.50 7.60 -14.52
N PRO A 181 -5.84 6.49 -14.90
CA PRO A 181 -4.60 5.95 -14.35
C PRO A 181 -3.35 6.78 -14.67
N LEU A 182 -2.31 6.61 -13.84
CA LEU A 182 -0.94 7.02 -14.12
C LEU A 182 -0.03 5.80 -14.00
N TYR A 183 0.82 5.62 -15.00
CA TYR A 183 1.77 4.53 -15.12
C TYR A 183 3.22 5.04 -15.03
N THR A 184 4.13 4.15 -14.63
CA THR A 184 5.58 4.32 -14.71
C THR A 184 6.19 2.98 -15.12
N LEU A 185 7.37 2.98 -15.74
CA LEU A 185 8.07 1.73 -16.07
C LEU A 185 8.94 1.32 -14.89
N GLU A 186 8.65 0.18 -14.25
CA GLU A 186 9.49 -0.38 -13.20
C GLU A 186 10.74 -1.01 -13.80
N VAL A 187 11.93 -0.47 -13.46
CA VAL A 187 13.22 -0.92 -14.01
C VAL A 187 14.09 -1.63 -12.98
N GLY A 188 13.77 -1.49 -11.69
CA GLY A 188 14.39 -2.34 -10.68
C GLY A 188 13.81 -2.23 -9.29
N ILE A 189 14.16 -3.20 -8.45
CA ILE A 189 13.75 -3.30 -7.05
C ILE A 189 15.00 -3.54 -6.19
N TRP A 190 15.08 -2.84 -5.07
CA TRP A 190 16.01 -3.07 -3.99
C TRP A 190 15.28 -3.66 -2.80
N GLY A 191 15.85 -4.69 -2.18
CA GLY A 191 15.21 -5.43 -1.12
C GLY A 191 16.16 -6.35 -0.39
N ASP A 192 15.86 -6.63 0.87
CA ASP A 192 16.60 -7.65 1.62
C ASP A 192 16.17 -9.06 1.21
N PHE A 193 14.92 -9.24 0.76
CA PHE A 193 14.32 -10.54 0.40
C PHE A 193 14.60 -11.62 1.45
N GLU A 194 14.50 -11.24 2.72
CA GLU A 194 14.73 -12.12 3.89
C GLU A 194 16.16 -12.66 4.03
N SER A 195 17.12 -12.12 3.26
CA SER A 195 18.53 -12.54 3.33
C SER A 195 19.26 -12.04 4.59
N GLY A 196 18.77 -10.96 5.22
CA GLY A 196 19.43 -10.29 6.34
C GLY A 196 20.70 -9.52 5.96
N LEU A 197 21.00 -9.38 4.67
CA LEU A 197 22.23 -8.75 4.16
C LEU A 197 22.12 -7.23 4.01
N LEU A 198 20.90 -6.72 3.80
CA LEU A 198 20.66 -5.30 3.57
C LEU A 198 19.74 -4.72 4.66
N THR A 199 20.23 -3.67 5.30
CA THR A 199 19.41 -2.83 6.16
C THR A 199 18.44 -1.97 5.33
N LEU A 200 17.31 -1.57 5.92
CA LEU A 200 16.34 -0.70 5.24
C LEU A 200 16.97 0.61 4.73
N LYS A 201 17.89 1.19 5.52
CA LYS A 201 18.64 2.38 5.13
C LYS A 201 19.48 2.15 3.87
N GLN A 202 20.21 1.04 3.81
CA GLN A 202 21.01 0.69 2.62
C GLN A 202 20.12 0.45 1.39
N ILE A 203 18.94 -0.17 1.57
CA ILE A 203 17.96 -0.36 0.51
C ILE A 203 17.52 1.00 -0.06
N HIS A 204 17.20 1.97 0.81
CA HIS A 204 16.83 3.31 0.39
C HIS A 204 17.97 4.01 -0.35
N GLU A 205 19.16 4.04 0.24
CA GLU A 205 20.35 4.70 -0.33
C GLU A 205 20.69 4.13 -1.72
N LYS A 206 20.58 2.81 -1.91
CA LYS A 206 20.83 2.15 -3.20
C LYS A 206 19.79 2.54 -4.25
N ALA A 207 18.50 2.54 -3.91
CA ALA A 207 17.44 2.95 -4.82
C ALA A 207 17.53 4.44 -5.21
N GLU A 208 17.84 5.29 -4.24
CA GLU A 208 18.05 6.73 -4.46
C GLU A 208 19.26 7.01 -5.35
N THR A 209 20.37 6.28 -5.11
CA THR A 209 21.59 6.38 -5.92
C THR A 209 21.33 5.97 -7.37
N GLN A 210 20.71 4.80 -7.59
CA GLN A 210 20.36 4.35 -8.93
C GLN A 210 19.43 5.34 -9.65
N THR A 211 18.43 5.88 -8.94
CA THR A 211 17.53 6.92 -9.49
C THR A 211 18.32 8.16 -9.92
N ARG A 212 19.29 8.60 -9.12
CA ARG A 212 20.15 9.75 -9.43
C ARG A 212 21.04 9.48 -10.65
N GLU A 213 21.60 8.28 -10.77
CA GLU A 213 22.39 7.86 -11.93
C GLU A 213 21.55 7.88 -13.22
N LEU A 214 20.33 7.37 -13.17
CA LEU A 214 19.39 7.42 -14.30
C LEU A 214 19.05 8.87 -14.68
N ARG A 215 18.82 9.73 -13.69
CA ARG A 215 18.61 11.18 -13.91
C ARG A 215 19.80 11.85 -14.57
N ASN A 216 21.02 11.53 -14.12
CA ASN A 216 22.26 12.06 -14.71
C ASN A 216 22.45 11.60 -16.17
N ARG A 217 21.89 10.44 -16.54
CA ARG A 217 21.85 9.93 -17.92
C ARG A 217 20.74 10.54 -18.78
N GLY A 218 19.93 11.45 -18.22
CA GLY A 218 18.84 12.14 -18.93
C GLY A 218 17.48 11.44 -18.84
N PHE A 219 17.35 10.37 -18.07
CA PHE A 219 16.06 9.70 -17.89
C PHE A 219 15.20 10.36 -16.83
N GLU A 220 13.89 10.38 -17.06
CA GLU A 220 12.92 10.80 -16.05
C GLU A 220 12.70 9.69 -15.00
N ALA A 221 13.62 9.55 -14.04
CA ALA A 221 13.57 8.46 -13.06
C ALA A 221 13.04 8.84 -11.67
N TYR A 222 12.44 7.89 -10.96
CA TYR A 222 11.87 8.07 -9.62
C TYR A 222 12.11 6.84 -8.74
N PHE A 223 12.17 7.07 -7.42
CA PHE A 223 12.14 5.98 -6.43
C PHE A 223 10.83 5.99 -5.61
N TYR A 224 10.45 4.81 -5.12
CA TYR A 224 9.36 4.63 -4.17
C TYR A 224 9.79 3.65 -3.08
N HIS A 225 9.66 4.03 -1.81
CA HIS A 225 9.96 3.15 -0.68
C HIS A 225 8.68 2.52 -0.14
N ASP A 226 8.65 1.19 -0.07
CA ASP A 226 7.61 0.42 0.62
C ASP A 226 8.21 -0.19 1.90
N ASN A 227 8.16 0.59 2.99
CA ASN A 227 8.78 0.24 4.26
C ASN A 227 8.27 -1.09 4.83
N ASP A 228 7.00 -1.42 4.62
CA ASP A 228 6.38 -2.62 5.21
C ASP A 228 6.81 -3.88 4.48
N LYS A 229 6.96 -3.79 3.15
CA LYS A 229 7.57 -4.86 2.38
C LYS A 229 9.10 -4.86 2.49
N ARG A 230 9.67 -3.81 3.10
CA ARG A 230 11.12 -3.55 3.17
C ARG A 230 11.76 -3.57 1.77
N LEU A 231 11.09 -2.95 0.81
CA LEU A 231 11.52 -2.85 -0.59
C LEU A 231 11.58 -1.39 -1.04
N SER A 232 12.39 -1.12 -2.05
CA SER A 232 12.41 0.15 -2.76
C SER A 232 12.40 -0.08 -4.26
N VAL A 233 11.48 0.58 -4.94
CA VAL A 233 11.27 0.45 -6.38
C VAL A 233 11.91 1.64 -7.09
N VAL A 234 12.60 1.37 -8.19
CA VAL A 234 13.16 2.36 -9.11
C VAL A 234 12.41 2.27 -10.43
N SER A 235 11.91 3.40 -10.89
CA SER A 235 11.04 3.48 -12.07
C SER A 235 11.42 4.64 -12.98
N VAL A 236 11.02 4.57 -14.26
CA VAL A 236 11.35 5.54 -15.30
C VAL A 236 10.11 5.92 -16.10
N GLY A 237 9.99 7.22 -16.37
CA GLY A 237 8.90 7.83 -17.12
C GLY A 237 7.62 8.00 -16.28
N VAL A 238 6.74 8.87 -16.76
CA VAL A 238 5.38 9.02 -16.26
C VAL A 238 4.47 9.02 -17.46
N PHE A 239 3.48 8.14 -17.47
CA PHE A 239 2.55 8.00 -18.58
C PHE A 239 1.11 8.02 -18.08
N ASP A 240 0.21 8.53 -18.90
CA ASP A 240 -1.22 8.54 -18.60
C ASP A 240 -1.92 7.29 -19.18
N HIS A 241 -3.25 7.33 -19.19
CA HIS A 241 -4.10 6.30 -19.77
C HIS A 241 -3.80 5.93 -21.23
N THR A 242 -3.07 6.75 -22.00
CA THR A 242 -2.72 6.44 -23.40
C THR A 242 -1.50 5.51 -23.53
N ALA A 243 -0.81 5.23 -22.41
CA ALA A 243 0.39 4.39 -22.38
C ALA A 243 0.12 2.92 -22.70
N ILE A 244 -1.10 2.46 -22.40
CA ILE A 244 -1.54 1.08 -22.61
C ILE A 244 -2.91 1.18 -23.25
N ASP A 245 -3.04 0.69 -24.48
CA ASP A 245 -4.33 0.65 -25.16
C ASP A 245 -5.26 -0.34 -24.46
N ALA A 246 -6.37 0.14 -23.91
CA ALA A 246 -7.27 -0.67 -23.09
C ALA A 246 -7.92 -1.83 -23.87
N ARG A 247 -8.00 -1.73 -25.21
CA ARG A 247 -8.65 -2.75 -26.06
C ARG A 247 -7.68 -3.87 -26.46
N SER A 248 -6.46 -3.52 -26.82
CA SER A 248 -5.46 -4.45 -27.35
C SER A 248 -4.39 -4.84 -26.33
N GLY A 249 -4.24 -4.09 -25.23
CA GLY A 249 -3.16 -4.24 -24.26
C GLY A 249 -1.79 -3.82 -24.80
N MET A 250 -1.73 -3.25 -26.01
CA MET A 250 -0.46 -2.83 -26.61
C MET A 250 0.07 -1.57 -25.94
N TYR A 251 1.39 -1.49 -25.83
CA TYR A 251 2.07 -0.32 -25.28
C TYR A 251 2.14 0.81 -26.29
N GLY A 252 1.90 2.03 -25.82
CA GLY A 252 2.09 3.24 -26.59
C GLY A 252 3.56 3.44 -26.98
N PRO A 253 3.85 4.19 -28.05
CA PRO A 253 5.21 4.31 -28.60
C PRO A 253 6.26 4.80 -27.59
N ALA A 254 5.89 5.73 -26.71
CA ALA A 254 6.78 6.28 -25.69
C ALA A 254 7.18 5.24 -24.64
N LEU A 255 6.20 4.46 -24.14
CA LEU A 255 6.46 3.38 -23.20
C LEU A 255 7.29 2.27 -23.86
N GLN A 256 6.93 1.87 -25.08
CA GLN A 256 7.67 0.86 -25.84
C GLN A 256 9.14 1.27 -26.06
N SER A 257 9.38 2.53 -26.43
CA SER A 257 10.73 3.06 -26.62
C SER A 257 11.57 3.03 -25.34
N LEU A 258 10.94 3.20 -24.18
CA LEU A 258 11.63 3.06 -22.89
C LEU A 258 11.88 1.59 -22.55
N MET A 259 10.93 0.70 -22.80
CA MET A 259 11.14 -0.75 -22.62
C MET A 259 12.29 -1.28 -23.49
N ASP A 260 12.47 -0.75 -24.70
CA ASP A 260 13.59 -1.14 -25.57
C ASP A 260 14.95 -0.64 -25.03
N GLN A 261 14.97 0.48 -24.30
CA GLN A 261 16.18 1.03 -23.67
C GLN A 261 16.54 0.35 -22.34
N PHE A 262 15.57 -0.29 -21.69
CA PHE A 262 15.73 -1.06 -20.46
C PHE A 262 15.38 -2.53 -20.73
N PRO A 263 16.31 -3.34 -21.26
CA PRO A 263 15.97 -4.71 -21.70
C PRO A 263 15.76 -5.70 -20.55
N ALA A 264 16.17 -5.35 -19.33
CA ALA A 264 16.16 -6.24 -18.17
C ALA A 264 15.61 -5.53 -16.93
N HIS A 265 14.77 -6.23 -16.18
CA HIS A 265 14.35 -5.84 -14.85
C HIS A 265 15.46 -6.19 -13.85
N LEU A 266 15.79 -5.27 -12.94
CA LEU A 266 16.88 -5.45 -11.99
C LEU A 266 16.39 -5.76 -10.58
N VAL A 267 17.01 -6.71 -9.89
CA VAL A 267 16.82 -6.96 -8.46
C VAL A 267 18.17 -6.80 -7.77
N ASN A 268 18.24 -5.87 -6.82
CA ASN A 268 19.49 -5.49 -6.13
C ASN A 268 20.65 -5.12 -7.07
N GLY A 269 20.32 -4.60 -8.26
CA GLY A 269 21.28 -4.21 -9.30
C GLY A 269 21.66 -5.34 -10.26
N GLU A 270 21.18 -6.55 -10.05
CA GLU A 270 21.44 -7.71 -10.91
C GLU A 270 20.24 -8.01 -11.81
N THR A 271 20.48 -8.59 -12.98
CA THR A 271 19.41 -8.97 -13.90
C THR A 271 18.53 -10.06 -13.30
N LEU A 272 17.23 -9.79 -13.20
CA LEU A 272 16.26 -10.77 -12.75
C LEU A 272 16.03 -11.83 -13.83
N LEU A 273 16.25 -13.08 -13.46
CA LEU A 273 15.98 -14.25 -14.28
C LEU A 273 14.69 -14.91 -13.79
N GLU A 274 13.75 -15.11 -14.70
CA GLU A 274 12.54 -15.86 -14.43
C GLU A 274 12.62 -17.27 -15.04
N PRO A 275 12.19 -18.32 -14.31
CA PRO A 275 12.07 -19.65 -14.88
C PRO A 275 11.18 -19.63 -16.12
N ILE A 276 11.59 -20.33 -17.19
CA ILE A 276 10.75 -20.47 -18.39
C ILE A 276 9.45 -21.20 -18.04
N ASP A 277 9.52 -22.14 -17.11
CA ASP A 277 8.38 -22.85 -16.55
C ASP A 277 8.45 -22.81 -15.02
N GLY A 278 7.44 -22.20 -14.39
CA GLY A 278 7.39 -22.10 -12.93
C GLY A 278 7.24 -23.43 -12.21
N ARG A 279 6.86 -24.51 -12.92
CA ARG A 279 6.75 -25.87 -12.36
C ARG A 279 8.00 -26.71 -12.60
N ASP A 280 8.85 -26.32 -13.55
CA ASP A 280 10.03 -27.08 -13.97
C ASP A 280 11.21 -26.15 -14.27
N VAL A 281 12.00 -25.88 -13.24
CA VAL A 281 13.20 -25.04 -13.31
C VAL A 281 14.30 -25.62 -14.21
N SER A 282 14.23 -26.91 -14.57
CA SER A 282 15.24 -27.54 -15.44
C SER A 282 15.16 -27.06 -16.89
N ARG A 283 14.02 -26.46 -17.29
CA ARG A 283 13.80 -25.88 -18.62
C ARG A 283 14.58 -24.59 -18.87
N GLY A 284 15.31 -24.11 -17.86
CA GLY A 284 16.14 -22.93 -17.94
C GLY A 284 15.40 -21.67 -17.53
N THR A 285 16.09 -20.54 -17.69
CA THR A 285 15.61 -19.22 -17.29
C THR A 285 15.65 -18.26 -18.47
N ARG A 286 14.87 -17.19 -18.37
CA ARG A 286 14.91 -16.07 -19.30
C ARG A 286 15.01 -14.76 -18.52
N VAL A 287 15.56 -13.72 -19.15
CA VAL A 287 15.61 -12.39 -18.56
C VAL A 287 14.19 -11.85 -18.43
N GLN A 288 13.80 -11.45 -17.22
CA GLN A 288 12.56 -10.73 -17.02
C GLN A 288 12.70 -9.31 -17.56
N ARG A 289 11.73 -8.88 -18.37
CA ARG A 289 11.67 -7.50 -18.88
C ARG A 289 11.06 -6.56 -17.85
N PRO A 290 11.41 -5.26 -17.87
CA PRO A 290 10.69 -4.22 -17.13
C PRO A 290 9.20 -4.25 -17.42
N MET A 291 8.40 -3.85 -16.44
CA MET A 291 6.94 -3.87 -16.54
C MET A 291 6.36 -2.49 -16.21
N PRO A 292 5.33 -2.04 -16.95
CA PRO A 292 4.59 -0.86 -16.56
C PRO A 292 3.78 -1.17 -15.29
N VAL A 293 3.87 -0.28 -14.31
CA VAL A 293 3.15 -0.38 -13.04
C VAL A 293 2.36 0.89 -12.79
N LEU A 294 1.26 0.77 -12.05
CA LEU A 294 0.48 1.93 -11.62
C LEU A 294 1.24 2.72 -10.56
N ILE A 295 1.29 4.04 -10.73
CA ILE A 295 1.78 4.93 -9.68
C ILE A 295 0.77 4.88 -8.52
N PRO A 296 1.18 4.56 -7.27
CA PRO A 296 0.25 4.47 -6.16
C PRO A 296 -0.58 5.75 -5.97
N LYS A 297 -1.85 5.58 -5.63
CA LYS A 297 -2.72 6.70 -5.20
C LYS A 297 -2.32 7.14 -3.79
N ARG A 298 -2.67 8.38 -3.45
CA ARG A 298 -2.52 8.91 -2.10
C ARG A 298 -3.51 8.28 -1.14
#